data_AF-A0A4Q5LL96-F1
#
_entry.id   AF-A0A4Q5LL96-F1
#
_cell.length_a   1.000
_cell.length_b   1.000
_cell.length_c   1.000
_cell.angle_alpha   90.00
_cell.angle_beta   90.00
_cell.angle_gamma   90.00
#
_symmetry.space_group_name_H-M   'P 1'
#
loop_
_entity.id
_entity.type
_entity.pdbx_description
1 polymer ?
#
loop_
_entity_poly.entity_id
_entity_poly.type
_entity_poly.pdbx_seq_one_letter_code
_entity_poly.pdbx_strand_id
1 'polypeptide(L)' 'MSTADKHYKFINSRTGYVIFYSSLSTKLSPKEIKAELDKIKAQVAIKNGIYQETVYWEEIKDE' A
#
# COMPACT_ATOMS: atom_id res chain seq x y z
N MET A 1 -2.21 -17.84 -1.87
CA MET A 1 -2.04 -16.99 -3.06
C MET A 1 -3.31 -17.11 -3.87
N SER A 2 -4.27 -16.21 -3.68
CA SER A 2 -5.50 -16.22 -4.46
C SER A 2 -5.29 -15.29 -5.65
N THR A 3 -5.56 -15.79 -6.85
CA THR A 3 -5.33 -15.11 -8.15
C THR A 3 -6.25 -13.91 -8.39
N ALA A 4 -6.91 -13.38 -7.36
CA ALA A 4 -7.89 -12.31 -7.40
C ALA A 4 -7.62 -11.24 -6.33
N ASP A 5 -6.36 -11.08 -5.91
CA ASP A 5 -5.96 -10.00 -5.03
C ASP A 5 -5.37 -8.85 -5.87
N LYS A 6 -5.71 -7.61 -5.52
CA LYS A 6 -5.07 -6.42 -6.07
C LYS A 6 -3.76 -6.19 -5.34
N HIS A 7 -2.70 -5.94 -6.09
CA HIS A 7 -1.39 -5.69 -5.54
C HIS A 7 -1.10 -4.19 -5.46
N TYR A 8 -0.49 -3.78 -4.36
CA TYR A 8 -0.14 -2.40 -4.08
C TYR A 8 1.30 -2.31 -3.62
N LYS A 9 2.03 -1.32 -4.13
CA LYS A 9 3.36 -0.94 -3.65
C LYS A 9 3.26 0.34 -2.84
N PHE A 10 3.95 0.39 -1.72
CA PHE A 10 4.07 1.57 -0.88
C PHE A 10 5.45 2.18 -1.09
N ILE A 11 5.47 3.46 -1.42
CA ILE A 11 6.67 4.18 -1.84
C ILE A 11 6.93 5.33 -0.88
N ASN A 12 8.20 5.51 -0.54
CA ASN A 12 8.63 6.70 0.17
C ASN A 12 8.86 7.85 -0.84
N SER A 13 8.07 8.92 -0.76
CA SER A 13 8.17 10.08 -1.65
C SER A 13 9.49 10.83 -1.52
N ARG A 14 10.20 10.71 -0.39
CA ARG A 14 11.51 11.37 -0.21
C ARG A 14 12.63 10.67 -0.97
N THR A 15 12.52 9.36 -1.17
CA THR A 15 13.61 8.55 -1.75
C THR A 15 13.23 7.87 -3.05
N GLY A 16 11.94 7.80 -3.38
CA GLY A 16 11.41 7.07 -4.54
C GLY A 16 11.41 5.55 -4.37
N TYR A 17 11.87 5.02 -3.23
CA TYR A 17 11.98 3.58 -3.03
C TYR A 17 10.65 2.96 -2.59
N VAL A 18 10.37 1.77 -3.14
CA VAL A 18 9.32 0.90 -2.62
C VAL A 18 9.80 0.33 -1.29
N ILE A 19 9.03 0.58 -0.24
CA ILE A 19 9.34 0.19 1.13
C ILE A 19 8.46 -0.94 1.64
N PHE A 20 7.35 -1.23 0.93
CA PHE A 20 6.46 -2.34 1.28
C PHE A 20 5.58 -2.74 0.09
N TYR A 21 5.16 -4.00 0.06
CA TYR A 21 4.17 -4.52 -0.87
C TYR A 21 3.01 -5.12 -0.08
N SER A 22 1.79 -4.84 -0.51
CA SER A 22 0.58 -5.42 0.07
C SER A 22 -0.36 -5.94 -1.01
N SER A 23 -1.10 -6.99 -0.68
CA SER A 23 -2.11 -7.57 -1.56
C SER A 23 -3.45 -7.53 -0.82
N LEU A 24 -4.46 -6.94 -1.44
CA LEU A 24 -5.80 -6.82 -0.87
C LEU A 24 -6.82 -7.53 -1.74
N SER A 25 -7.80 -8.16 -1.13
CA SER A 25 -8.82 -8.90 -1.88
C SER A 25 -9.66 -7.99 -2.76
N THR A 26 -9.88 -8.39 -4.02
CA THR A 26 -10.81 -7.72 -4.95
C THR A 26 -12.26 -7.72 -4.47
N LYS A 27 -12.59 -8.54 -3.47
CA LYS A 27 -13.91 -8.59 -2.84
C LYS A 27 -14.21 -7.34 -1.99
N LEU A 28 -13.19 -6.59 -1.60
CA LEU A 28 -13.35 -5.38 -0.79
C LEU A 28 -13.88 -4.23 -1.66
N SER A 29 -14.81 -3.46 -1.11
CA SER A 29 -15.29 -2.25 -1.76
C SER A 29 -14.15 -1.22 -1.87
N PRO A 30 -14.19 -0.28 -2.83
CA PRO A 30 -13.17 0.76 -2.96
C PRO A 30 -12.92 1.57 -1.67
N LYS A 31 -13.98 1.79 -0.86
CA LYS A 31 -13.88 2.43 0.46
C LYS A 31 -13.09 1.58 1.46
N GLU A 32 -13.32 0.28 1.48
CA GLU A 32 -12.66 -0.66 2.39
C GLU A 32 -11.19 -0.86 1.99
N ILE A 33 -10.92 -0.96 0.68
CA ILE A 33 -9.55 -0.99 0.14
C ILE A 33 -8.78 0.25 0.60
N LYS A 34 -9.36 1.45 0.42
CA LYS A 34 -8.70 2.69 0.84
C LYS A 34 -8.44 2.72 2.35
N ALA A 35 -9.40 2.28 3.17
CA ALA A 35 -9.24 2.24 4.62
C ALA A 35 -8.13 1.27 5.05
N GLU A 36 -8.04 0.08 4.44
CA GLU A 36 -6.97 -0.86 4.70
C GLU A 36 -5.60 -0.35 4.24
N LEU A 37 -5.53 0.26 3.05
CA LEU A 37 -4.29 0.87 2.56
C LEU A 37 -3.80 2.01 3.46
N ASP A 38 -4.70 2.81 4.04
CA ASP A 38 -4.32 3.88 4.97
C ASP A 38 -3.77 3.33 6.29
N LYS A 39 -4.39 2.26 6.83
CA LYS A 39 -3.84 1.54 7.99
C LYS A 39 -2.46 0.96 7.70
N ILE A 40 -2.29 0.31 6.55
CA ILE A 40 -1.00 -0.26 6.13
C ILE A 40 0.03 0.87 5.96
N LYS A 41 -0.35 1.99 5.36
CA LYS A 41 0.51 3.18 5.21
C LYS A 41 1.04 3.66 6.56
N ALA A 42 0.17 3.80 7.56
CA ALA A 42 0.56 4.19 8.91
C ALA A 42 1.51 3.17 9.56
N GLN A 43 1.22 1.87 9.45
CA GLN A 43 2.07 0.81 9.99
C GLN A 43 3.45 0.79 9.32
N VAL A 44 3.51 0.93 8.00
CA VAL A 44 4.75 0.98 7.22
C VAL A 44 5.57 2.21 7.62
N ALA A 45 4.95 3.37 7.79
CA ALA A 45 5.62 4.58 8.22
C ALA A 45 6.25 4.42 9.61
N ILE A 46 5.48 3.91 10.57
CA ILE A 46 5.96 3.63 11.95
C ILE A 46 7.12 2.64 11.92
N LYS A 47 6.98 1.52 11.19
CA LYS A 47 8.00 0.47 11.11
C LYS A 47 9.32 0.96 10.50
N ASN A 48 9.24 1.90 9.57
CA ASN A 48 10.42 2.49 8.92
C ASN A 48 10.93 3.74 9.64
N GLY A 49 10.28 4.20 10.71
CA GLY A 49 10.66 5.43 11.42
C GLY A 49 10.55 6.69 10.56
N ILE A 50 9.62 6.72 9.62
CA ILE A 50 9.42 7.84 8.68
C ILE A 50 8.07 8.51 8.89
N TYR A 51 7.95 9.72 8.38
CA TYR A 51 6.70 10.47 8.46
C TYR A 51 5.63 9.85 7.56
N GLN A 52 4.43 9.61 8.09
CA GLN A 52 3.36 8.94 7.34
C GLN A 52 3.02 9.65 6.04
N GLU A 53 3.02 10.98 6.00
CA GLU A 53 2.70 11.72 4.76
C GLU A 53 3.76 11.55 3.66
N THR A 54 4.95 11.07 4.00
CA THR A 54 5.98 10.74 3.01
C THR A 54 5.80 9.36 2.40
N VAL A 55 4.74 8.64 2.78
CA VAL A 55 4.42 7.34 2.19
C VAL A 55 3.18 7.48 1.32
N TYR A 56 3.24 7.01 0.10
CA TYR A 56 2.07 6.86 -0.78
C TYR A 56 2.01 5.43 -1.31
N TRP A 57 0.87 5.06 -1.88
CA TRP A 57 0.69 3.74 -2.47
C TRP A 57 0.24 3.86 -3.92
N GLU A 58 0.62 2.88 -4.72
CA GLU A 58 0.21 2.74 -6.11
C GLU A 58 -0.28 1.31 -6.35
N GLU A 59 -1.35 1.16 -7.12
CA GLU A 59 -1.80 -0.15 -7.60
C GLU A 59 -0.82 -0.66 -8.66
N ILE A 60 -0.36 -1.91 -8.50
CA ILE A 60 0.42 -2.61 -9.51
C ILE A 60 -0.58 -3.18 -10.50
N LYS A 61 -0.62 -2.60 -11.69
CA LYS A 61 -1.38 -3.13 -12.82
C LYS A 61 -0.40 -3.96 -13.64
N ASP A 62 -0.72 -5.24 -13.82
CA ASP A 62 -0.05 -6.07 -14.83
C ASP A 62 -0.42 -5.45 -16.20
N GLU A 63 0.58 -5.06 -16.99
CA GLU A 63 0.41 -4.42 -18.30
C GLU A 63 0.14 -5.47 -19.39
#